data_AF-A0A916D760-F1
#
_entry.id   AF-A0A916D760-F1
#
_cell.length_a   1.000
_cell.length_b   1.000
_cell.length_c   1.000
_cell.angle_alpha   90.00
_cell.angle_beta   90.00
_cell.angle_gamma   90.00
#
_symmetry.space_group_name_H-M   'P 1'
#
loop_
_entity.id
_entity.type
_entity.pdbx_description
1 polymer ?
#
loop_
_entity_poly.entity_id
_entity_poly.type
_entity_poly.pdbx_seq_one_letter_code
_entity_poly.pdbx_strand_id
1 'polypeptide(L)'
;MSTDDFIIELFCRIDDQLKSLEKHSQSKFSASELVTVGMLFALKGVGQRAFYRWLERDYGEWFPELPERTRLFRCLKTRWYWAQLFLAQPSLLGIIDSYGIELIHPIRKGRHCKSWVESGISNHRWIVGGKLCLAVNQWGQLIGWAWAAANAHDTWFHPIIEAFKNRSIIFADTGFHAKEGDPDNLKICRRGQWNARMLVETVYSMLTVVCHAKKMRHRVAAYFQAHLGFMVAAFNTLIAWFGLLPRNDGFIPLSIAQFNL
;
A
#
# COMPACT_ATOMS: atom_id res chain seq x y z
N MET A 1 15.47 6.03 -16.71
CA MET A 1 14.40 7.05 -16.73
C MET A 1 14.80 8.13 -15.75
N SER A 2 14.78 9.41 -16.14
CA SER A 2 15.06 10.48 -15.18
C SER A 2 13.92 10.60 -14.16
N THR A 3 14.17 11.26 -13.02
CA THR A 3 13.10 11.53 -12.03
C THR A 3 11.97 12.36 -12.66
N ASP A 4 12.32 13.24 -13.59
CA ASP A 4 11.40 14.13 -14.25
C ASP A 4 10.47 13.37 -15.20
N ASP A 5 11.04 12.54 -16.08
CA ASP A 5 10.28 11.64 -16.96
C ASP A 5 9.35 10.73 -16.13
N PHE A 6 9.85 10.23 -15.00
CA PHE A 6 9.07 9.38 -14.11
C PHE A 6 7.84 10.11 -13.55
N ILE A 7 8.02 11.31 -13.02
CA ILE A 7 6.93 12.07 -12.40
C ILE A 7 5.89 12.49 -13.46
N ILE A 8 6.34 12.90 -14.65
CA ILE A 8 5.44 13.28 -15.76
C ILE A 8 4.59 12.08 -16.18
N GLU A 9 5.24 10.94 -16.45
CA GLU A 9 4.54 9.72 -16.86
C GLU A 9 3.63 9.19 -15.75
N LEU A 10 4.05 9.30 -14.47
CA LEU A 10 3.24 8.93 -13.32
C LEU A 10 1.97 9.79 -13.28
N PHE A 11 2.10 11.10 -13.46
CA PHE A 11 0.97 12.01 -13.50
C PHE A 11 0.01 11.65 -14.64
N CYS A 12 0.49 11.41 -15.86
CA CYS A 12 -0.36 11.07 -17.01
C CYS A 12 -1.19 9.81 -16.73
N ARG A 13 -0.57 8.74 -16.20
CA ARG A 13 -1.28 7.50 -15.84
C ARG A 13 -2.32 7.70 -14.75
N ILE A 14 -2.00 8.54 -13.76
CA ILE A 14 -2.93 8.87 -12.69
C ILE A 14 -4.11 9.68 -13.25
N ASP A 15 -3.83 10.67 -14.09
CA ASP A 15 -4.87 11.51 -14.70
C ASP A 15 -5.82 10.66 -15.55
N ASP A 16 -5.29 9.77 -16.39
CA ASP A 16 -6.07 8.82 -17.18
C ASP A 16 -7.02 7.97 -16.33
N GLN A 17 -6.53 7.45 -15.20
CA GLN A 17 -7.33 6.63 -14.28
C GLN A 17 -8.40 7.46 -13.53
N LEU A 18 -8.16 8.75 -13.33
CA LEU A 18 -9.03 9.65 -12.58
C LEU A 18 -9.93 10.52 -13.46
N LYS A 19 -9.90 10.37 -14.79
CA LYS A 19 -10.73 11.15 -15.74
C LYS A 19 -12.22 11.16 -15.39
N SER A 20 -12.74 10.10 -14.77
CA SER A 20 -14.15 10.00 -14.38
C SER A 20 -14.51 10.74 -13.10
N LEU A 21 -13.53 11.26 -12.34
CA LEU A 21 -13.79 12.03 -11.13
C LEU A 21 -14.14 13.47 -11.50
N GLU A 22 -15.35 13.90 -11.13
CA GLU A 22 -15.76 15.29 -11.28
C GLU A 22 -14.83 16.20 -10.48
N LYS A 23 -14.21 17.17 -11.17
CA LYS A 23 -13.45 18.22 -10.51
C LYS A 23 -14.43 19.16 -9.81
N HIS A 24 -14.38 19.18 -8.48
CA HIS A 24 -15.09 20.20 -7.72
C HIS A 24 -14.65 21.60 -8.20
N SER A 25 -15.60 22.43 -8.61
CA SER A 25 -15.35 23.72 -9.29
C SER A 25 -14.41 24.67 -8.53
N GLN A 26 -14.39 24.60 -7.20
CA GLN A 26 -13.51 25.41 -6.34
C GLN A 26 -12.17 24.75 -5.95
N SER A 27 -11.89 23.53 -6.42
CA SER A 27 -10.64 22.84 -6.10
C SER A 27 -9.51 23.36 -6.98
N LYS A 28 -8.66 24.22 -6.42
CA LYS A 28 -7.46 24.73 -7.09
C LYS A 28 -6.44 23.62 -7.39
N PHE A 29 -6.36 22.63 -6.50
CA PHE A 29 -5.53 21.44 -6.65
C PHE A 29 -6.39 20.27 -7.12
N SER A 30 -6.06 19.68 -8.26
CA SER A 30 -6.83 18.60 -8.90
C SER A 30 -6.71 17.27 -8.15
N ALA A 31 -7.57 16.31 -8.51
CA ALA A 31 -7.49 14.96 -7.97
C ALA A 31 -6.20 14.26 -8.43
N SER A 32 -5.84 14.41 -9.69
CA SER A 32 -4.63 13.85 -10.30
C SER A 32 -3.37 14.38 -9.63
N GLU A 33 -3.25 15.69 -9.42
CA GLU A 33 -2.10 16.27 -8.70
C GLU A 33 -2.02 15.73 -7.26
N LEU A 34 -3.16 15.66 -6.55
CA LEU A 34 -3.19 15.19 -5.17
C LEU A 34 -2.78 13.72 -5.05
N VAL A 35 -3.29 12.87 -5.94
CA VAL A 35 -2.94 11.45 -5.95
C VAL A 35 -1.49 11.25 -6.38
N THR A 36 -1.00 12.02 -7.35
CA THR A 36 0.42 12.02 -7.76
C THR A 36 1.33 12.36 -6.58
N VAL A 37 1.06 13.46 -5.88
CA VAL A 37 1.84 13.85 -4.70
C VAL A 37 1.72 12.82 -3.57
N GLY A 38 0.55 12.21 -3.39
CA GLY A 38 0.36 11.13 -2.42
C GLY A 38 1.20 9.89 -2.73
N MET A 39 1.23 9.44 -3.98
CA MET A 39 2.06 8.31 -4.42
C MET A 39 3.55 8.64 -4.30
N LEU A 40 3.99 9.83 -4.72
CA LEU A 40 5.38 10.28 -4.54
C LEU A 40 5.78 10.33 -3.07
N PHE A 41 4.88 10.75 -2.18
CA PHE A 41 5.13 10.73 -0.74
C PHE A 41 5.34 9.31 -0.20
N ALA A 42 4.54 8.36 -0.68
CA ALA A 42 4.68 6.95 -0.30
C ALA A 42 5.99 6.34 -0.81
N LEU A 43 6.40 6.68 -2.04
CA LEU A 43 7.65 6.21 -2.63
C LEU A 43 8.88 6.82 -1.97
N LYS A 44 8.87 8.13 -1.69
CA LYS A 44 10.03 8.80 -1.08
C LYS A 44 10.34 8.29 0.33
N GLY A 45 9.34 7.77 1.06
CA GLY A 45 9.52 7.14 2.38
C GLY A 45 10.07 8.05 3.49
N VAL A 46 10.14 9.37 3.28
CA VAL A 46 10.64 10.35 4.25
C VAL A 46 9.51 11.02 5.05
N GLY A 47 9.86 11.77 6.09
CA GLY A 47 8.89 12.53 6.87
C GLY A 47 8.26 13.69 6.10
N GLN A 48 7.03 14.09 6.49
CA GLN A 48 6.23 15.13 5.84
C GLN A 48 7.00 16.42 5.52
N ARG A 49 7.84 16.91 6.45
CA ARG A 49 8.64 18.13 6.26
C ARG A 49 9.74 17.96 5.21
N ALA A 50 10.42 16.81 5.21
CA ALA A 50 11.49 16.53 4.26
C ALA A 50 10.91 16.35 2.84
N PHE A 51 9.81 15.61 2.73
CA PHE A 51 9.09 15.41 1.48
C PHE A 51 8.62 16.75 0.89
N TYR A 52 7.93 17.57 1.69
CA TYR A 52 7.40 18.84 1.20
C TYR A 52 8.51 19.78 0.71
N ARG A 53 9.63 19.85 1.43
CA ARG A 53 10.79 20.66 1.02
C ARG A 53 11.40 20.18 -0.30
N TRP A 54 11.47 18.87 -0.49
CA TRP A 54 11.94 18.29 -1.75
C TRP A 54 10.98 18.64 -2.89
N LEU A 55 9.68 18.43 -2.69
CA LEU A 55 8.65 18.71 -3.70
C LEU A 55 8.61 20.19 -4.09
N GLU A 56 8.61 21.09 -3.11
CA GLU A 56 8.54 22.54 -3.32
C GLU A 56 9.80 23.08 -4.01
N ARG A 57 10.99 22.60 -3.61
CA ARG A 57 12.27 23.05 -4.17
C ARG A 57 12.49 22.55 -5.59
N ASP A 58 12.22 21.27 -5.86
CA ASP A 58 12.61 20.63 -7.11
C ASP A 58 11.47 20.65 -8.15
N TYR A 59 10.22 20.66 -7.69
CA TYR A 59 9.04 20.47 -8.54
C TYR A 59 7.92 21.48 -8.27
N GLY A 60 8.19 22.57 -7.54
CA GLY A 60 7.20 23.58 -7.20
C GLY A 60 6.55 24.22 -8.43
N GLU A 61 7.30 24.41 -9.51
CA GLU A 61 6.79 24.96 -10.78
C GLU A 61 5.75 24.06 -11.45
N TRP A 62 5.79 22.74 -11.19
CA TRP A 62 4.82 21.78 -11.75
C TRP A 62 3.52 21.71 -10.95
N PHE A 63 3.54 22.24 -9.72
CA PHE A 63 2.40 22.30 -8.82
C PHE A 63 2.17 23.77 -8.40
N PRO A 64 1.77 24.68 -9.31
CA PRO A 64 1.71 26.12 -9.02
C PRO A 64 0.71 26.48 -7.91
N GLU A 65 -0.31 25.65 -7.69
CA GLU A 65 -1.30 25.79 -6.60
C GLU A 65 -1.04 24.80 -5.45
N LEU A 66 0.22 24.38 -5.25
CA LEU A 66 0.63 23.47 -4.18
C LEU A 66 0.20 24.05 -2.82
N PRO A 67 -0.67 23.37 -2.07
CA PRO A 67 -1.09 23.86 -0.76
C PRO A 67 0.08 23.87 0.23
N GLU A 68 0.06 24.81 1.19
CA GLU A 68 0.98 24.76 2.34
C GLU A 68 1.00 23.36 2.96
N ARG A 69 2.18 22.91 3.39
CA ARG A 69 2.47 21.56 3.89
C ARG A 69 1.34 20.95 4.73
N THR A 70 0.89 21.64 5.78
CA THR A 70 -0.13 21.13 6.70
C THR A 70 -1.48 20.97 6.00
N ARG A 71 -1.83 21.88 5.09
CA ARG A 71 -3.01 21.76 4.23
C ARG A 71 -2.88 20.61 3.23
N LEU A 72 -1.74 20.44 2.58
CA LEU A 72 -1.47 19.33 1.65
C LEU A 72 -1.71 17.98 2.34
N PHE A 73 -1.07 17.74 3.49
CA PHE A 73 -1.22 16.45 4.18
C PHE A 73 -2.63 16.24 4.73
N ARG A 74 -3.36 17.31 5.06
CA ARG A 74 -4.78 17.21 5.41
C ARG A 74 -5.62 16.79 4.21
N CYS A 75 -5.35 17.34 3.03
CA CYS A 75 -6.01 16.95 1.78
C CYS A 75 -5.73 15.47 1.45
N LEU A 76 -4.47 15.04 1.51
CA LEU A 76 -4.08 13.63 1.33
C LEU A 76 -4.82 12.71 2.31
N LYS A 77 -4.86 13.09 3.60
CA LYS A 77 -5.57 12.35 4.65
C LYS A 77 -7.08 12.25 4.41
N THR A 78 -7.71 13.29 3.85
CA THR A 78 -9.18 13.28 3.62
C THR A 78 -9.56 12.58 2.32
N ARG A 79 -8.70 12.61 1.31
CA ARG A 79 -9.00 12.14 -0.06
C ARG A 79 -8.22 10.88 -0.46
N TRP A 80 -7.61 10.19 0.50
CA TRP A 80 -6.83 8.97 0.25
C TRP A 80 -7.63 7.89 -0.48
N TYR A 81 -8.96 7.86 -0.30
CA TYR A 81 -9.82 6.86 -0.93
C TYR A 81 -9.83 6.92 -2.46
N TRP A 82 -9.42 8.03 -3.08
CA TRP A 82 -9.19 8.08 -4.53
C TRP A 82 -8.10 7.10 -4.98
N ALA A 83 -7.13 6.80 -4.09
CA ALA A 83 -6.11 5.78 -4.34
C ALA A 83 -6.69 4.37 -4.49
N GLN A 84 -7.93 4.11 -4.01
CA GLN A 84 -8.58 2.81 -4.17
C GLN A 84 -8.96 2.51 -5.63
N LEU A 85 -9.06 3.53 -6.48
CA LEU A 85 -9.31 3.37 -7.92
C LEU A 85 -8.14 2.67 -8.65
N PHE A 86 -7.00 2.51 -7.99
CA PHE A 86 -5.81 1.83 -8.51
C PHE A 86 -5.73 0.37 -8.03
N LEU A 87 -6.71 -0.13 -7.28
CA LEU A 87 -6.81 -1.56 -7.00
C LEU A 87 -7.10 -2.34 -8.29
N ALA A 88 -6.41 -3.46 -8.46
CA ALA A 88 -6.61 -4.33 -9.60
C ALA A 88 -7.91 -5.13 -9.46
N GLN A 89 -8.36 -5.70 -10.58
CA GLN A 89 -9.46 -6.66 -10.54
C GLN A 89 -9.00 -8.00 -9.91
N PRO A 90 -9.89 -8.68 -9.18
CA PRO A 90 -9.65 -10.04 -8.71
C PRO A 90 -9.47 -11.02 -9.87
N SER A 91 -8.63 -12.03 -9.67
CA SER A 91 -8.56 -13.24 -10.51
C SER A 91 -9.17 -14.43 -9.79
N LEU A 92 -9.35 -15.57 -10.47
CA LEU A 92 -9.88 -16.79 -9.88
C LEU A 92 -9.09 -17.22 -8.64
N LEU A 93 -7.76 -17.10 -8.68
CA LEU A 93 -6.88 -17.37 -7.54
C LEU A 93 -6.37 -16.06 -6.95
N GLY A 94 -6.36 -15.97 -5.64
CA GLY A 94 -5.77 -14.87 -4.89
C GLY A 94 -4.94 -15.37 -3.72
N ILE A 95 -4.10 -14.51 -3.17
CA ILE A 95 -3.26 -14.78 -2.02
C ILE A 95 -3.47 -13.66 -1.02
N ILE A 96 -3.62 -14.01 0.25
CA ILE A 96 -3.68 -13.04 1.34
C ILE A 96 -2.62 -13.38 2.38
N ASP A 97 -1.93 -12.35 2.84
CA ASP A 97 -0.96 -12.45 3.92
C ASP A 97 -0.93 -11.12 4.69
N SER A 98 -0.22 -11.11 5.82
CA SER A 98 -0.05 -9.93 6.65
C SER A 98 1.41 -9.64 6.99
N TYR A 99 1.72 -8.36 7.12
CA TYR A 99 3.08 -7.86 7.34
C TYR A 99 3.12 -6.79 8.42
N GLY A 100 4.02 -6.96 9.39
CA GLY A 100 4.19 -6.02 10.50
C GLY A 100 5.01 -4.78 10.14
N ILE A 101 4.48 -3.61 10.48
CA ILE A 101 5.06 -2.27 10.30
C ILE A 101 5.38 -1.67 11.67
N GLU A 102 6.67 -1.40 11.93
CA GLU A 102 7.11 -0.74 13.17
C GLU A 102 6.84 0.77 13.08
N LEU A 103 6.00 1.29 13.98
CA LEU A 103 5.66 2.73 14.07
C LEU A 103 6.36 3.44 15.23
N ILE A 104 6.78 2.66 16.22
CA ILE A 104 7.52 3.09 17.39
C ILE A 104 8.55 2.00 17.66
N HIS A 105 9.81 2.37 17.88
CA HIS A 105 10.81 1.41 18.32
C HIS A 105 10.37 0.78 19.66
N PRO A 106 10.41 -0.55 19.86
CA PRO A 106 9.83 -1.22 21.03
C PRO A 106 10.20 -0.61 22.39
N ILE A 107 11.48 -0.27 22.59
CA ILE A 107 11.99 0.38 23.82
C ILE A 107 11.31 1.74 24.14
N ARG A 108 10.64 2.35 23.17
CA ARG A 108 10.00 3.67 23.30
C ARG A 108 8.48 3.60 23.51
N LYS A 109 7.85 2.41 23.61
CA LYS A 109 6.39 2.26 23.77
C LYS A 109 5.83 3.16 24.88
N GLY A 110 6.45 3.13 26.07
CA GLY A 110 6.00 3.91 27.23
C GLY A 110 6.26 5.41 27.15
N ARG A 111 7.10 5.89 26.23
CA ARG A 111 7.41 7.32 26.08
C ARG A 111 6.39 8.07 25.23
N HIS A 112 5.67 7.34 24.37
CA HIS A 112 4.70 7.92 23.44
C HIS A 112 3.48 6.99 23.34
N CYS A 113 2.46 7.27 24.15
CA CYS A 113 1.20 6.54 24.07
C CYS A 113 0.46 6.93 22.79
N LYS A 114 0.45 6.03 21.80
CA LYS A 114 -0.48 6.10 20.66
C LYS A 114 -1.57 5.07 20.95
N SER A 115 -2.80 5.51 21.20
CA SER A 115 -3.92 4.62 21.54
C SER A 115 -4.34 3.66 20.43
N TRP A 116 -3.81 3.82 19.22
CA TRP A 116 -4.20 3.08 18.02
C TRP A 116 -3.14 2.08 17.54
N VAL A 117 -2.03 1.91 18.27
CA VAL A 117 -0.98 0.93 17.96
C VAL A 117 -0.74 0.03 19.16
N GLU A 118 -0.35 -1.21 18.91
CA GLU A 118 -0.01 -2.15 19.97
C GLU A 118 1.29 -2.91 19.70
N SER A 119 1.75 -3.63 20.72
CA SER A 119 2.88 -4.55 20.62
C SER A 119 2.47 -5.85 19.92
N GLY A 120 3.24 -6.27 18.93
CA GLY A 120 3.05 -7.57 18.27
C GLY A 120 4.37 -8.19 17.85
N ILE A 121 4.31 -9.42 17.34
CA ILE A 121 5.47 -10.13 16.81
C ILE A 121 5.38 -10.12 15.28
N SER A 122 6.47 -9.72 14.63
CA SER A 122 6.64 -9.83 13.17
C SER A 122 8.06 -10.34 12.89
N ASN A 123 8.17 -11.37 12.05
CA ASN A 123 9.46 -12.01 11.70
C ASN A 123 10.29 -12.37 12.94
N HIS A 124 9.66 -13.01 13.94
CA HIS A 124 10.28 -13.38 15.23
C HIS A 124 10.82 -12.21 16.07
N ARG A 125 10.43 -10.97 15.76
CA ARG A 125 10.84 -9.77 16.50
C ARG A 125 9.63 -9.00 17.02
N TRP A 126 9.75 -8.46 18.23
CA TRP A 126 8.79 -7.52 18.78
C TRP A 126 8.79 -6.20 18.01
N ILE A 127 7.59 -5.76 17.63
CA ILE A 127 7.33 -4.45 17.04
C ILE A 127 6.25 -3.72 17.86
N VAL A 128 6.22 -2.40 17.76
CA VAL A 128 5.10 -1.59 18.24
C VAL A 128 4.58 -0.77 17.06
N GLY A 129 3.37 -1.07 16.62
CA GLY A 129 2.85 -0.47 15.39
C GLY A 129 1.60 -1.14 14.86
N GLY A 130 1.57 -1.32 13.54
CA GLY A 130 0.45 -1.90 12.82
C GLY A 130 0.86 -3.14 12.03
N LYS A 131 -0.14 -3.84 11.53
CA LYS A 131 -0.04 -4.98 10.63
C LYS A 131 -0.83 -4.62 9.36
N LEU A 132 -0.17 -4.65 8.21
CA LEU A 132 -0.76 -4.44 6.88
C LEU A 132 -1.07 -5.80 6.27
N CYS A 133 -2.33 -6.02 5.91
CA CYS A 133 -2.77 -7.20 5.18
C CYS A 133 -3.03 -6.83 3.72
N LEU A 134 -2.53 -7.66 2.80
CA LEU A 134 -2.67 -7.46 1.36
C LEU A 134 -3.31 -8.69 0.74
N ALA A 135 -4.37 -8.48 -0.04
CA ALA A 135 -4.89 -9.46 -0.97
C ALA A 135 -4.33 -9.19 -2.37
N VAL A 136 -3.79 -10.23 -3.00
CA VAL A 136 -3.03 -10.17 -4.24
C VAL A 136 -3.65 -11.13 -5.25
N ASN A 137 -3.82 -10.71 -6.51
CA ASN A 137 -4.25 -11.60 -7.59
C ASN A 137 -3.10 -12.48 -8.10
N GLN A 138 -3.39 -13.39 -9.03
CA GLN A 138 -2.41 -14.35 -9.55
C GLN A 138 -1.22 -13.72 -10.29
N TRP A 139 -1.33 -12.45 -10.66
CA TRP A 139 -0.27 -11.69 -11.34
C TRP A 139 0.53 -10.78 -10.41
N GLY A 140 0.25 -10.82 -9.10
CA GLY A 140 0.97 -10.02 -8.12
C GLY A 140 0.43 -8.62 -7.90
N GLN A 141 -0.73 -8.29 -8.47
CA GLN A 141 -1.38 -6.99 -8.27
C GLN A 141 -2.24 -7.01 -7.02
N LEU A 142 -2.28 -5.89 -6.31
CA LEU A 142 -3.09 -5.72 -5.11
C LEU A 142 -4.55 -5.52 -5.48
N ILE A 143 -5.42 -6.36 -4.95
CA ILE A 143 -6.87 -6.31 -5.18
C ILE A 143 -7.62 -5.79 -3.96
N GLY A 144 -7.00 -5.87 -2.78
CA GLY A 144 -7.58 -5.40 -1.54
C GLY A 144 -6.51 -5.29 -0.45
N TRP A 145 -6.81 -4.50 0.56
CA TRP A 145 -5.92 -4.32 1.70
C TRP A 145 -6.68 -3.80 2.91
N ALA A 146 -6.13 -4.04 4.09
CA ALA A 146 -6.50 -3.34 5.31
C ALA A 146 -5.33 -3.33 6.28
N TRP A 147 -5.45 -2.61 7.39
CA TRP A 147 -4.48 -2.69 8.47
C TRP A 147 -5.18 -2.73 9.81
N ALA A 148 -4.48 -3.29 10.79
CA ALA A 148 -4.89 -3.33 12.19
C ALA A 148 -3.67 -3.06 13.09
N ALA A 149 -3.88 -2.95 14.40
CA ALA A 149 -2.78 -2.90 15.36
C ALA A 149 -1.91 -4.18 15.29
N ALA A 150 -0.63 -4.11 15.66
CA ALA A 150 0.30 -5.22 15.44
C ALA A 150 -0.05 -6.52 16.20
N ASN A 151 -0.86 -6.45 17.26
CA ASN A 151 -1.35 -7.60 18.02
C ASN A 151 -2.59 -8.26 17.40
N ALA A 152 -3.18 -7.66 16.36
CA ALA A 152 -4.36 -8.22 15.72
C ALA A 152 -4.05 -9.61 15.15
N HIS A 153 -4.94 -10.57 15.45
CA HIS A 153 -4.90 -11.89 14.85
C HIS A 153 -5.22 -11.80 13.34
N ASP A 154 -4.66 -12.68 12.51
CA ASP A 154 -4.81 -12.56 11.05
C ASP A 154 -6.26 -12.80 10.59
N THR A 155 -7.05 -13.52 11.38
CA THR A 155 -8.50 -13.66 11.19
C THR A 155 -9.25 -12.33 11.21
N TRP A 156 -8.68 -11.26 11.80
CA TRP A 156 -9.26 -9.91 11.72
C TRP A 156 -9.45 -9.45 10.27
N PHE A 157 -8.65 -9.95 9.34
CA PHE A 157 -8.69 -9.58 7.93
C PHE A 157 -9.64 -10.44 7.08
N HIS A 158 -10.42 -11.35 7.67
CA HIS A 158 -11.45 -12.13 6.99
C HIS A 158 -12.43 -11.28 6.14
N PRO A 159 -12.84 -10.06 6.54
CA PRO A 159 -13.70 -9.23 5.69
C PRO A 159 -13.12 -8.90 4.30
N ILE A 160 -11.78 -8.86 4.16
CA ILE A 160 -11.14 -8.70 2.83
C ILE A 160 -11.42 -9.93 1.98
N ILE A 161 -11.36 -11.11 2.59
CA ILE A 161 -11.55 -12.39 1.89
C ILE A 161 -13.00 -12.52 1.42
N GLU A 162 -13.95 -12.21 2.31
CA GLU A 162 -15.39 -12.26 2.02
C GLU A 162 -15.80 -11.32 0.89
N ALA A 163 -15.14 -10.16 0.76
CA ALA A 163 -15.39 -9.22 -0.32
C ALA A 163 -15.18 -9.84 -1.73
N PHE A 164 -14.44 -10.95 -1.83
CA PHE A 164 -14.17 -11.65 -3.08
C PHE A 164 -14.82 -13.04 -3.17
N LYS A 165 -15.75 -13.40 -2.27
CA LYS A 165 -16.35 -14.74 -2.14
C LYS A 165 -16.84 -15.37 -3.45
N ASN A 166 -17.38 -14.57 -4.36
CA ASN A 166 -17.95 -15.04 -5.62
C ASN A 166 -17.02 -14.86 -6.83
N ARG A 167 -15.77 -14.46 -6.61
CA ARG A 167 -14.82 -14.10 -7.67
C ARG A 167 -13.46 -14.78 -7.53
N SER A 168 -13.04 -15.06 -6.30
CA SER A 168 -11.69 -15.56 -6.02
C SER A 168 -11.70 -16.60 -4.91
N ILE A 169 -10.94 -17.67 -5.13
CA ILE A 169 -10.43 -18.54 -4.08
C ILE A 169 -9.14 -17.91 -3.56
N ILE A 170 -9.10 -17.59 -2.27
CA ILE A 170 -7.99 -16.90 -1.63
C ILE A 170 -7.20 -17.86 -0.75
N PHE A 171 -5.92 -18.01 -1.06
CA PHE A 171 -4.99 -18.81 -0.29
C PHE A 171 -4.35 -18.00 0.82
N ALA A 172 -4.26 -18.58 2.01
CA ALA A 172 -3.63 -17.98 3.18
C ALA A 172 -2.83 -19.01 3.97
N ASP A 173 -2.00 -18.56 4.90
CA ASP A 173 -1.35 -19.45 5.84
C ASP A 173 -2.25 -19.81 7.03
N THR A 174 -1.75 -20.65 7.93
CA THR A 174 -2.51 -21.14 9.09
C THR A 174 -2.90 -20.06 10.09
N GLY A 175 -2.26 -18.88 10.07
CA GLY A 175 -2.64 -17.77 10.94
C GLY A 175 -4.04 -17.23 10.65
N PHE A 176 -4.53 -17.42 9.42
CA PHE A 176 -5.87 -17.03 9.00
C PHE A 176 -6.96 -18.03 9.37
N HIS A 177 -6.62 -19.17 9.97
CA HIS A 177 -7.63 -20.15 10.39
C HIS A 177 -8.32 -19.68 11.70
N ALA A 178 -9.64 -19.56 11.68
CA ALA A 178 -10.45 -19.23 12.85
C ALA A 178 -11.07 -20.48 13.49
N LYS A 179 -11.25 -20.44 14.82
CA LYS A 179 -11.89 -21.53 15.57
C LYS A 179 -13.38 -21.69 15.23
N GLU A 180 -14.06 -20.59 14.94
CA GLU A 180 -15.51 -20.53 14.76
C GLU A 180 -15.94 -20.80 13.30
N GLY A 181 -14.99 -20.80 12.37
CA GLY A 181 -15.24 -21.04 10.95
C GLY A 181 -14.45 -20.09 10.05
N ASP A 182 -14.10 -20.57 8.87
CA ASP A 182 -13.37 -19.81 7.85
C ASP A 182 -14.34 -19.34 6.75
N PRO A 183 -14.07 -18.21 6.06
CA PRO A 183 -14.81 -17.84 4.87
C PRO A 183 -14.79 -18.94 3.81
N ASP A 184 -15.91 -19.17 3.11
CA ASP A 184 -16.05 -20.29 2.13
C ASP A 184 -14.99 -20.26 1.01
N ASN A 185 -14.53 -19.06 0.65
CA ASN A 185 -13.53 -18.84 -0.38
C ASN A 185 -12.08 -18.80 0.16
N LEU A 186 -11.87 -19.06 1.46
CA LEU A 186 -10.55 -19.21 2.06
C LEU A 186 -10.04 -20.64 1.89
N LYS A 187 -8.79 -20.77 1.47
CA LYS A 187 -8.04 -22.04 1.45
C LYS A 187 -6.76 -21.90 2.25
N ILE A 188 -6.70 -22.58 3.39
CA ILE A 188 -5.51 -22.62 4.24
C ILE A 188 -4.47 -23.56 3.60
N CYS A 189 -3.31 -23.01 3.28
CA CYS A 189 -2.17 -23.74 2.72
C CYS A 189 -1.20 -24.12 3.83
N ARG A 190 -0.89 -25.42 3.96
CA ARG A 190 0.22 -25.84 4.83
C ARG A 190 1.54 -25.46 4.19
N ARG A 191 2.56 -25.24 5.03
CA ARG A 191 3.92 -24.94 4.58
C ARG A 191 4.39 -25.99 3.57
N GLY A 192 4.87 -25.54 2.41
CA GLY A 192 5.40 -26.39 1.34
C GLY A 192 4.35 -26.97 0.38
N GLN A 193 3.04 -26.77 0.60
CA GLN A 193 2.00 -27.25 -0.32
C GLN A 193 1.81 -26.35 -1.55
N TRP A 194 2.07 -25.05 -1.42
CA TRP A 194 1.84 -24.09 -2.49
C TRP A 194 2.94 -23.02 -2.52
N ASN A 195 3.67 -22.94 -3.64
CA ASN A 195 4.82 -22.04 -3.78
C ASN A 195 4.45 -20.57 -4.04
N ALA A 196 3.17 -20.24 -4.21
CA ALA A 196 2.78 -18.86 -4.47
C ALA A 196 2.95 -17.93 -3.26
N ARG A 197 3.34 -18.45 -2.09
CA ARG A 197 3.88 -17.65 -0.98
C ARG A 197 5.03 -16.73 -1.44
N MET A 198 5.85 -17.18 -2.41
CA MET A 198 6.89 -16.34 -3.00
C MET A 198 6.34 -15.05 -3.62
N LEU A 199 5.12 -15.05 -4.16
CA LEU A 199 4.52 -13.88 -4.80
C LEU A 199 4.24 -12.77 -3.79
N VAL A 200 3.51 -13.06 -2.71
CA VAL A 200 3.17 -12.06 -1.68
C VAL A 200 4.41 -11.62 -0.89
N GLU A 201 5.38 -12.52 -0.67
CA GLU A 201 6.66 -12.15 -0.07
C GLU A 201 7.47 -11.22 -0.99
N THR A 202 7.42 -11.43 -2.32
CA THR A 202 8.06 -10.52 -3.30
C THR A 202 7.39 -9.15 -3.28
N VAL A 203 6.05 -9.09 -3.20
CA VAL A 203 5.28 -7.85 -3.01
C VAL A 203 5.75 -7.11 -1.75
N TYR A 204 5.81 -7.79 -0.60
CA TYR A 204 6.28 -7.17 0.65
C TYR A 204 7.74 -6.73 0.60
N SER A 205 8.60 -7.50 -0.06
CA SER A 205 10.00 -7.12 -0.25
C SER A 205 10.11 -5.81 -1.02
N MET A 206 9.38 -5.69 -2.15
CA MET A 206 9.34 -4.47 -2.95
C MET A 206 8.78 -3.27 -2.15
N LEU A 207 7.68 -3.44 -1.42
CA LEU A 207 7.14 -2.39 -0.54
C LEU A 207 8.10 -1.99 0.58
N THR A 208 8.89 -2.94 1.09
CA THR A 208 9.89 -2.68 2.13
C THR A 208 11.05 -1.86 1.58
N VAL A 209 11.55 -2.23 0.40
CA VAL A 209 12.77 -1.65 -0.18
C VAL A 209 12.48 -0.31 -0.85
N VAL A 210 11.39 -0.22 -1.63
CA VAL A 210 11.07 0.97 -2.44
C VAL A 210 10.15 1.94 -1.69
N CYS A 211 9.16 1.46 -0.94
CA CYS A 211 8.23 2.33 -0.19
C CYS A 211 8.61 2.48 1.29
N HIS A 212 9.74 1.92 1.73
CA HIS A 212 10.22 2.00 3.10
C HIS A 212 9.22 1.51 4.17
N ALA A 213 8.35 0.56 3.81
CA ALA A 213 7.18 0.19 4.60
C ALA A 213 7.50 -0.46 5.96
N LYS A 214 8.69 -1.05 6.18
CA LYS A 214 8.99 -1.77 7.44
C LYS A 214 8.97 -0.88 8.67
N LYS A 215 9.39 0.38 8.51
CA LYS A 215 9.55 1.34 9.61
C LYS A 215 9.00 2.69 9.19
N MET A 216 7.84 3.05 9.71
CA MET A 216 7.18 4.31 9.38
C MET A 216 7.01 5.17 10.63
N ARG A 217 6.88 6.48 10.45
CA ARG A 217 6.75 7.42 11.58
C ARG A 217 5.48 8.24 11.46
N HIS A 218 4.36 7.66 11.89
CA HIS A 218 3.06 8.33 11.91
C HIS A 218 2.54 8.51 13.34
N ARG A 219 2.07 9.72 13.68
CA ARG A 219 1.52 10.00 15.03
C ARG A 219 0.02 9.66 15.14
N VAL A 220 -0.72 9.81 14.04
CA VAL A 220 -2.18 9.72 14.00
C VAL A 220 -2.59 8.69 12.96
N ALA A 221 -3.51 7.79 13.32
CA ALA A 221 -3.97 6.66 12.51
C ALA A 221 -4.43 7.06 11.10
N ALA A 222 -5.20 8.15 10.99
CA ALA A 222 -5.74 8.61 9.71
C ALA A 222 -4.65 8.98 8.68
N TYR A 223 -3.50 9.49 9.12
CA TYR A 223 -2.38 9.78 8.21
C TYR A 223 -1.61 8.51 7.85
N PHE A 224 -1.58 7.52 8.75
CA PHE A 224 -1.03 6.20 8.45
C PHE A 224 -1.89 5.48 7.40
N GLN A 225 -3.21 5.43 7.60
CA GLN A 225 -4.18 4.93 6.61
C GLN A 225 -3.96 5.57 5.24
N ALA A 226 -3.85 6.90 5.19
CA ALA A 226 -3.67 7.61 3.93
C ALA A 226 -2.35 7.23 3.25
N HIS A 227 -1.25 7.16 4.01
CA HIS A 227 0.04 6.72 3.47
C HIS A 227 -0.05 5.30 2.90
N LEU A 228 -0.66 4.35 3.62
CA LEU A 228 -0.84 2.98 3.13
C LEU A 228 -1.67 2.94 1.85
N GLY A 229 -2.74 3.73 1.75
CA GLY A 229 -3.57 3.80 0.54
C GLY A 229 -2.78 4.28 -0.68
N PHE A 230 -2.01 5.36 -0.54
CA PHE A 230 -1.15 5.83 -1.63
C PHE A 230 -0.01 4.86 -1.96
N MET A 231 0.52 4.15 -0.96
CA MET A 231 1.54 3.13 -1.16
C MET A 231 1.01 1.94 -1.98
N VAL A 232 -0.20 1.47 -1.67
CA VAL A 232 -0.88 0.40 -2.41
C VAL A 232 -1.15 0.83 -3.86
N ALA A 233 -1.63 2.06 -4.05
CA ALA A 233 -1.89 2.60 -5.37
C ALA A 233 -0.60 2.79 -6.19
N ALA A 234 0.45 3.33 -5.57
CA ALA A 234 1.77 3.45 -6.18
C ALA A 234 2.28 2.06 -6.61
N PHE A 235 2.20 1.06 -5.75
CA PHE A 235 2.65 -0.29 -6.07
C PHE A 235 1.97 -0.84 -7.34
N ASN A 236 0.64 -0.80 -7.40
CA ASN A 236 -0.09 -1.30 -8.58
C ASN A 236 0.24 -0.53 -9.86
N THR A 237 0.36 0.79 -9.78
CA THR A 237 0.77 1.63 -10.92
C THR A 237 2.17 1.25 -11.41
N LEU A 238 3.11 1.01 -10.50
CA LEU A 238 4.51 0.74 -10.82
C LEU A 238 4.76 -0.68 -11.33
N ILE A 239 4.10 -1.71 -10.79
CA ILE A 239 4.28 -3.08 -11.32
C ILE A 239 3.71 -3.22 -12.74
N ALA A 240 2.67 -2.46 -13.06
CA ALA A 240 2.07 -2.46 -14.38
C ALA A 240 2.82 -1.54 -15.37
N TRP A 241 3.92 -0.92 -14.95
CA TRP A 241 4.53 0.19 -15.67
C TRP A 241 4.92 -0.15 -17.11
N PHE A 242 5.56 -1.31 -17.29
CA PHE A 242 6.03 -1.83 -18.58
C PHE A 242 5.16 -2.97 -19.12
N GLY A 243 3.95 -3.14 -18.57
CA GLY A 243 3.13 -4.33 -18.79
C GLY A 243 3.60 -5.53 -17.97
N LEU A 244 2.64 -6.33 -17.49
CA LEU A 244 2.90 -7.56 -16.73
C LEU A 244 3.22 -8.70 -17.72
N LEU A 245 4.39 -8.63 -18.35
CA LEU A 245 4.79 -9.55 -19.41
C LEU A 245 5.27 -10.90 -18.83
N PRO A 246 4.64 -12.03 -19.19
CA PRO A 246 5.09 -13.35 -18.75
C PRO A 246 6.36 -13.78 -19.48
N ARG A 247 7.20 -14.53 -18.78
CA ARG A 247 8.28 -15.32 -19.36
C ARG A 247 7.72 -16.53 -20.12
N ASN A 248 8.59 -17.26 -20.81
CA ASN A 248 8.22 -18.47 -21.58
C ASN A 248 7.61 -19.59 -20.71
N ASP A 249 7.87 -19.59 -19.40
CA ASP A 249 7.28 -20.51 -18.43
C ASP A 249 5.95 -20.00 -17.82
N GLY A 250 5.45 -18.85 -18.30
CA GLY A 250 4.24 -18.21 -17.79
C GLY A 250 4.44 -17.37 -16.53
N PHE A 251 5.65 -17.35 -15.95
CA PHE A 251 5.93 -16.56 -14.74
C PHE A 251 6.07 -15.07 -15.08
N ILE A 252 5.43 -14.20 -14.29
CA ILE A 252 5.55 -12.75 -14.43
C ILE A 252 6.57 -12.23 -13.40
N PRO A 253 7.78 -11.82 -13.81
CA PRO A 253 8.74 -11.22 -12.90
C PRO A 253 8.27 -9.82 -12.49
N LEU A 254 8.16 -9.59 -11.18
CA LEU A 254 7.78 -8.30 -10.63
C LEU A 254 9.01 -7.53 -10.17
N SER A 255 9.12 -6.27 -10.58
CA SER A 255 10.15 -5.36 -10.09
C SER A 255 9.69 -3.90 -10.18
N ILE A 256 9.88 -3.17 -9.08
CA ILE A 256 9.71 -1.71 -9.02
C ILE A 256 10.99 -0.99 -8.58
N ALA A 257 12.13 -1.69 -8.54
CA ALA A 257 13.39 -1.17 -8.02
C ALA A 257 13.88 0.09 -8.78
N GLN A 258 13.58 0.17 -10.07
CA GLN A 258 13.92 1.29 -10.95
C GLN A 258 13.19 2.60 -10.61
N PHE A 259 12.17 2.56 -9.76
CA PHE A 259 11.38 3.73 -9.34
C PHE A 259 11.73 4.23 -7.93
N ASN A 260 12.84 3.76 -7.36
CA ASN A 260 13.30 4.21 -6.06
C ASN A 260 13.77 5.68 -6.12
N LEU A 261 13.21 6.54 -5.25
CA LEU A 261 13.35 8.01 -5.29
C LEU A 261 14.34 8.58 -4.28
#